data_AF-A0A1H8K114-F1
#
_entry.id   AF-A0A1H8K114-F1
#
_cell.length_a   1.000
_cell.length_b   1.000
_cell.length_c   1.000
_cell.angle_alpha   90.00
_cell.angle_beta   90.00
_cell.angle_gamma   90.00
#
_symmetry.space_group_name_H-M   'P 1'
#
loop_
_entity.id
_entity.type
_entity.pdbx_description
1 polymer ?
#
loop_
_entity_poly.entity_id
_entity_poly.type
_entity_poly.pdbx_seq_one_letter_code
_entity_poly.pdbx_strand_id
1 'polypeptide(L)'
;MMLGGLALDASTHGTMGFGELKSTGYFRYTRALGSEAQISQALQEGGAGGQLNISLLSPRRITQNEVEDAYVEGQKVFSHLTNLNAAYLSLAYSSLRRSETRNALVFGWVACEQVIQQIWDEFLIGEIKFYGTENRRKRLKETRNVAPKLELLALAKIISEDTYETLAVARKARNNFAHKGGAVTFNSALECVKGLILLIQEFADLKGVSTGTSHLFEIYNASEKEDAERSGLGATNAENIDWENVKYWREMYKIPGDERWEGDKSLLDGIELMDATEDEDGKAD
;
A
#
# COMPACT_ATOMS: atom_id res chain seq x y z
N MET A 1 -5.60 -5.26 -2.76
CA MET A 1 -6.31 -5.37 -1.46
C MET A 1 -7.61 -6.10 -1.69
N MET A 2 -7.95 -7.07 -0.84
CA MET A 2 -9.29 -7.67 -0.80
C MET A 2 -10.11 -6.95 0.26
N LEU A 3 -11.34 -6.55 -0.09
CA LEU A 3 -12.24 -5.87 0.84
C LEU A 3 -12.67 -6.75 2.03
N GLY A 4 -12.46 -8.07 1.99
CA GLY A 4 -12.70 -8.99 3.10
C GLY A 4 -11.52 -9.18 4.07
N GLY A 5 -10.64 -8.19 4.22
CA GLY A 5 -9.63 -8.21 5.30
C GLY A 5 -8.26 -8.75 4.95
N LEU A 6 -7.97 -8.99 3.66
CA LEU A 6 -6.62 -9.37 3.22
C LEU A 6 -5.93 -8.27 2.41
N ALA A 7 -4.77 -7.87 2.92
CA ALA A 7 -3.88 -6.91 2.30
C ALA A 7 -3.10 -7.58 1.15
N LEU A 8 -3.70 -7.62 -0.05
CA LEU A 8 -2.97 -8.01 -1.26
C LEU A 8 -2.34 -6.81 -1.95
N ASP A 9 -1.06 -6.93 -2.31
CA ASP A 9 -0.38 -5.93 -3.11
C ASP A 9 -0.55 -6.14 -4.61
N ALA A 10 -0.65 -5.05 -5.36
CA ALA A 10 -0.60 -5.08 -6.81
C ALA A 10 0.79 -5.50 -7.28
N SER A 11 0.86 -6.48 -8.18
CA SER A 11 2.12 -6.90 -8.80
C SER A 11 2.71 -5.75 -9.61
N THR A 12 3.94 -5.35 -9.27
CA THR A 12 4.71 -4.38 -10.05
C THR A 12 5.89 -5.06 -10.73
N HIS A 13 6.51 -4.39 -11.69
CA HIS A 13 7.72 -4.91 -12.32
C HIS A 13 8.85 -5.20 -11.31
N GLY A 14 8.91 -4.47 -10.18
CA GLY A 14 9.88 -4.69 -9.09
C GLY A 14 9.62 -5.92 -8.22
N THR A 15 8.47 -6.57 -8.41
CA THR A 15 8.10 -7.81 -7.72
C THR A 15 8.30 -9.05 -8.59
N MET A 16 8.70 -8.87 -9.86
CA MET A 16 8.90 -9.95 -10.81
C MET A 16 10.34 -10.43 -10.78
N GLY A 17 10.53 -11.74 -10.84
CA GLY A 17 11.83 -12.31 -11.14
C GLY A 17 11.69 -13.48 -12.10
N PHE A 18 12.71 -13.65 -12.92
CA PHE A 18 12.83 -14.72 -13.88
C PHE A 18 13.82 -15.74 -13.36
N GLY A 19 13.59 -17.00 -13.71
CA GLY A 19 14.40 -18.10 -13.25
C GLY A 19 14.04 -19.40 -13.94
N GLU A 20 14.72 -20.45 -13.51
CA GLU A 20 14.53 -21.80 -14.01
C GLU A 20 13.99 -22.70 -12.89
N LEU A 21 12.88 -23.39 -13.18
CA LEU A 21 12.41 -24.48 -12.33
C LEU A 21 13.17 -25.75 -12.69
N LYS A 22 13.96 -26.27 -11.76
CA LYS A 22 14.66 -27.55 -11.96
C LYS A 22 13.68 -28.71 -11.84
N SER A 23 14.03 -29.84 -12.45
CA SER A 23 13.23 -31.07 -12.39
C SER A 23 12.99 -31.58 -10.96
N THR A 24 13.83 -31.17 -10.01
CA THR A 24 13.69 -31.44 -8.57
C THR A 24 12.66 -30.55 -7.86
N GLY A 25 12.02 -29.61 -8.56
CA GLY A 25 11.02 -28.69 -8.01
C GLY A 25 11.60 -27.40 -7.41
N TYR A 26 12.92 -27.25 -7.38
CA TYR A 26 13.57 -26.03 -6.90
C TYR A 26 13.60 -24.96 -8.00
N PHE A 27 13.14 -23.76 -7.68
CA PHE A 27 13.26 -22.59 -8.53
C PHE A 27 14.58 -21.87 -8.23
N ARG A 28 15.31 -21.46 -9.28
CA ARG A 28 16.50 -20.62 -9.15
C ARG A 28 16.34 -19.36 -9.97
N TYR A 29 16.49 -18.19 -9.35
CA TYR A 29 16.49 -16.91 -10.06
C TYR A 29 17.66 -16.85 -11.05
N THR A 30 17.38 -16.39 -12.26
CA THR A 30 18.37 -15.98 -13.27
C THR A 30 18.46 -14.46 -13.34
N ARG A 31 17.34 -13.76 -13.08
CA ARG A 31 17.26 -12.31 -13.04
C ARG A 31 16.12 -11.85 -12.14
N ALA A 32 16.44 -11.19 -11.04
CA ALA A 32 15.48 -10.45 -10.24
C ALA A 32 15.30 -9.01 -10.77
N LEU A 33 14.07 -8.51 -10.82
CA LEU A 33 13.78 -7.13 -11.17
C LEU A 33 13.34 -6.39 -9.93
N GLY A 34 14.09 -5.37 -9.50
CA GLY A 34 13.74 -4.55 -8.34
C GLY A 34 14.09 -5.17 -6.99
N SER A 35 13.88 -4.37 -5.94
CA SER A 35 14.29 -4.67 -4.56
C SER A 35 13.62 -5.91 -3.99
N GLU A 36 12.32 -6.10 -4.23
CA GLU A 36 11.55 -7.17 -3.63
C GLU A 36 11.94 -8.54 -4.20
N ALA A 37 12.09 -8.63 -5.53
CA ALA A 37 12.58 -9.84 -6.17
C ALA A 37 14.05 -10.12 -5.79
N GLN A 38 14.89 -9.09 -5.65
CA GLN A 38 16.28 -9.22 -5.22
C GLN A 38 16.37 -9.74 -3.77
N ILE A 39 15.51 -9.26 -2.88
CA ILE A 39 15.41 -9.78 -1.51
C ILE A 39 15.02 -11.26 -1.53
N SER A 40 14.03 -11.64 -2.35
CA SER A 40 13.61 -13.05 -2.47
C SER A 40 14.75 -13.94 -3.00
N GLN A 41 15.51 -13.45 -3.99
CA GLN A 41 16.70 -14.12 -4.48
C GLN A 41 17.77 -14.27 -3.39
N ALA A 42 18.10 -13.17 -2.69
CA ALA A 42 19.09 -13.17 -1.62
C ALA A 42 18.70 -14.13 -0.48
N LEU A 43 17.41 -14.25 -0.17
CA LEU A 43 16.91 -15.23 0.79
C LEU A 43 17.16 -16.67 0.35
N GLN A 44 16.90 -17.00 -0.92
CA GLN A 44 17.13 -18.35 -1.46
C GLN A 44 18.63 -18.69 -1.52
N GLU A 45 19.46 -17.70 -1.80
CA GLU A 45 20.92 -17.85 -1.92
C GLU A 45 21.65 -17.73 -0.57
N GLY A 46 20.92 -17.45 0.53
CA GLY A 46 21.49 -17.28 1.87
C GLY A 46 22.20 -15.93 2.10
N GLY A 47 22.15 -15.02 1.13
CA GLY A 47 22.74 -13.68 1.19
C GLY A 47 21.86 -12.59 1.81
N ALA A 48 20.67 -12.92 2.32
CA ALA A 48 19.81 -11.94 2.96
C ALA A 48 20.36 -11.45 4.31
N GLY A 49 20.26 -10.13 4.55
CA GLY A 49 20.72 -9.50 5.78
C GLY A 49 20.03 -10.02 7.06
N GLY A 50 20.63 -9.73 8.21
CA GLY A 50 20.16 -10.22 9.52
C GLY A 50 18.69 -9.89 9.82
N GLN A 51 18.23 -8.68 9.50
CA GLN A 51 16.86 -8.25 9.73
C GLN A 51 15.83 -9.10 8.96
N LEU A 52 16.09 -9.37 7.67
CA LEU A 52 15.20 -10.18 6.84
C LEU A 52 15.11 -11.62 7.36
N ASN A 53 16.24 -12.18 7.80
CA ASN A 53 16.24 -13.50 8.42
C ASN A 53 15.42 -13.54 9.72
N ILE A 54 15.52 -12.52 10.57
CA ILE A 54 14.73 -12.41 11.81
C ILE A 54 13.23 -12.33 11.49
N SER A 55 12.83 -11.51 10.50
CA SER A 55 11.44 -11.40 10.07
C SER A 55 10.84 -12.74 9.59
N LEU A 56 11.67 -13.67 9.12
CA LEU A 56 11.26 -15.00 8.68
C LEU A 56 11.21 -16.06 9.79
N LEU A 57 11.63 -15.74 11.03
CA LEU A 57 11.50 -16.65 12.17
C LEU A 57 10.05 -16.79 12.64
N SER A 58 9.22 -15.79 12.38
CA SER A 58 7.78 -15.81 12.71
C SER A 58 7.00 -15.06 11.63
N PRO A 59 7.00 -15.59 10.39
CA PRO A 59 6.33 -14.92 9.29
C PRO A 59 4.83 -14.92 9.53
N ARG A 60 4.14 -13.86 9.11
CA ARG A 60 2.67 -13.86 9.07
C ARG A 60 2.23 -15.03 8.17
N ARG A 61 1.50 -15.97 8.75
CA ARG A 61 0.90 -17.10 8.03
C ARG A 61 -0.53 -16.73 7.71
N ILE A 62 -0.90 -16.94 6.45
CA ILE A 62 -2.28 -16.82 5.97
C ILE A 62 -2.62 -18.18 5.37
N THR A 63 -3.71 -18.76 5.82
CA THR A 63 -4.23 -20.05 5.37
C THR A 63 -5.07 -19.87 4.11
N GLN A 64 -5.24 -20.95 3.33
CA GLN A 64 -6.10 -20.94 2.16
C GLN A 64 -7.54 -20.53 2.51
N ASN A 65 -8.07 -21.03 3.61
CA ASN A 65 -9.43 -20.72 4.06
C ASN A 65 -9.59 -19.22 4.35
N GLU A 66 -8.62 -18.59 5.01
CA GLU A 66 -8.65 -17.13 5.23
C GLU A 66 -8.67 -16.35 3.91
N VAL A 67 -7.97 -16.85 2.87
CA VAL A 67 -8.02 -16.25 1.52
C VAL A 67 -9.38 -16.42 0.87
N GLU A 68 -9.95 -17.61 0.94
CA GLU A 68 -11.27 -17.90 0.38
C GLU A 68 -12.38 -17.10 1.07
N ASP A 69 -12.35 -17.03 2.40
CA ASP A 69 -13.31 -16.27 3.21
C ASP A 69 -13.24 -14.78 2.88
N ALA A 70 -12.03 -14.21 2.84
CA ALA A 70 -11.83 -12.80 2.48
C ALA A 70 -12.26 -12.49 1.04
N TYR A 71 -12.07 -13.44 0.11
CA TYR A 71 -12.54 -13.29 -1.26
C TYR A 71 -14.06 -13.29 -1.33
N VAL A 72 -14.72 -14.28 -0.72
CA VAL A 72 -16.18 -14.39 -0.69
C VAL A 72 -16.81 -13.17 -0.05
N GLU A 73 -16.22 -12.67 1.04
CA GLU A 73 -16.69 -11.47 1.72
C GLU A 73 -16.55 -10.23 0.82
N GLY A 74 -15.37 -10.00 0.23
CA GLY A 74 -15.15 -8.89 -0.68
C GLY A 74 -16.08 -8.93 -1.91
N GLN A 75 -16.37 -10.13 -2.43
CA GLN A 75 -17.23 -10.32 -3.59
C GLN A 75 -18.68 -9.89 -3.34
N LYS A 76 -19.18 -9.97 -2.10
CA LYS A 76 -20.52 -9.46 -1.73
C LYS A 76 -20.65 -7.98 -2.06
N VAL A 77 -19.60 -7.19 -1.82
CA VAL A 77 -19.57 -5.75 -2.12
C VAL A 77 -19.27 -5.50 -3.59
N PHE A 78 -18.22 -6.13 -4.14
CA PHE A 78 -17.78 -5.89 -5.53
C PHE A 78 -18.80 -6.33 -6.59
N SER A 79 -19.66 -7.30 -6.30
CA SER A 79 -20.74 -7.68 -7.21
C SER A 79 -21.74 -6.55 -7.47
N HIS A 80 -21.83 -5.57 -6.56
CA HIS A 80 -22.66 -4.38 -6.71
C HIS A 80 -21.88 -3.14 -7.19
N LEU A 81 -20.59 -3.03 -6.89
CA LEU A 81 -19.73 -1.91 -7.33
C LEU A 81 -19.24 -2.09 -8.79
N THR A 82 -20.15 -1.99 -9.74
CA THR A 82 -19.88 -2.25 -11.16
C THR A 82 -19.01 -1.19 -11.85
N ASN A 83 -18.99 0.05 -11.36
CA ASN A 83 -18.20 1.13 -11.97
C ASN A 83 -16.75 1.17 -11.46
N LEU A 84 -16.46 0.53 -10.32
CA LEU A 84 -15.14 0.54 -9.72
C LEU A 84 -14.23 -0.48 -10.40
N ASN A 85 -13.13 -0.02 -10.99
CA ASN A 85 -12.07 -0.91 -11.39
C ASN A 85 -11.21 -1.27 -10.16
N ALA A 86 -11.33 -2.50 -9.69
CA ALA A 86 -10.62 -3.02 -8.52
C ALA A 86 -9.08 -2.92 -8.62
N ALA A 87 -8.53 -2.79 -9.84
CA ALA A 87 -7.10 -2.53 -10.03
C ALA A 87 -6.68 -1.19 -9.43
N TYR A 88 -7.49 -0.12 -9.55
CA TYR A 88 -7.15 1.18 -8.98
C TYR A 88 -7.16 1.18 -7.46
N LEU A 89 -8.10 0.46 -6.83
CA LEU A 89 -8.07 0.25 -5.37
C LEU A 89 -6.77 -0.44 -4.94
N SER A 90 -6.40 -1.53 -5.62
CA SER A 90 -5.19 -2.29 -5.28
C SER A 90 -3.92 -1.48 -5.51
N LEU A 91 -3.84 -0.74 -6.63
CA LEU A 91 -2.70 0.13 -6.93
C LEU A 91 -2.59 1.29 -5.92
N ALA A 92 -3.71 1.92 -5.56
CA ALA A 92 -3.73 3.01 -4.58
C ALA A 92 -3.17 2.54 -3.23
N TYR A 93 -3.66 1.40 -2.75
CA TYR A 93 -3.22 0.80 -1.50
C TYR A 93 -1.74 0.40 -1.54
N SER A 94 -1.30 -0.31 -2.57
CA SER A 94 0.10 -0.76 -2.67
C SER A 94 1.08 0.39 -2.84
N SER A 95 0.71 1.44 -3.57
CA SER A 95 1.55 2.63 -3.67
C SER A 95 1.60 3.39 -2.35
N LEU A 96 0.51 3.43 -1.57
CA LEU A 96 0.52 4.05 -0.24
C LEU A 96 1.50 3.30 0.68
N ARG A 97 1.43 1.97 0.72
CA ARG A 97 2.35 1.11 1.48
C ARG A 97 3.82 1.27 1.10
N ARG A 98 4.10 1.56 -0.17
CA ARG A 98 5.45 1.83 -0.67
C ARG A 98 5.87 3.29 -0.51
N SER A 99 5.08 4.11 0.18
CA SER A 99 5.29 5.55 0.34
C SER A 99 5.36 6.32 -0.99
N GLU A 100 4.80 5.75 -2.06
CA GLU A 100 4.64 6.40 -3.37
C GLU A 100 3.42 7.31 -3.37
N THR A 101 3.48 8.38 -2.57
CA THR A 101 2.33 9.23 -2.22
C THR A 101 1.59 9.79 -3.44
N ARG A 102 2.32 10.17 -4.50
CA ARG A 102 1.75 10.65 -5.76
C ARG A 102 0.89 9.58 -6.46
N ASN A 103 1.42 8.37 -6.59
CA ASN A 103 0.72 7.26 -7.23
C ASN A 103 -0.50 6.85 -6.41
N ALA A 104 -0.33 6.75 -5.08
CA ALA A 104 -1.41 6.45 -4.15
C ALA A 104 -2.59 7.44 -4.30
N LEU A 105 -2.28 8.74 -4.32
CA LEU A 105 -3.29 9.78 -4.49
C LEU A 105 -3.96 9.74 -5.86
N VAL A 106 -3.21 9.53 -6.94
CA VAL A 106 -3.77 9.51 -8.31
C VAL A 106 -4.68 8.30 -8.51
N PHE A 107 -4.20 7.09 -8.21
CA PHE A 107 -5.01 5.88 -8.36
C PHE A 107 -6.18 5.86 -7.39
N GLY A 108 -5.95 6.28 -6.14
CA GLY A 108 -7.01 6.37 -5.13
C GLY A 108 -8.10 7.34 -5.54
N TRP A 109 -7.74 8.52 -6.04
CA TRP A 109 -8.71 9.52 -6.47
C TRP A 109 -9.53 9.05 -7.66
N VAL A 110 -8.93 8.39 -8.66
CA VAL A 110 -9.67 7.81 -9.79
C VAL A 110 -10.71 6.78 -9.30
N ALA A 111 -10.33 5.92 -8.36
CA ALA A 111 -11.27 4.98 -7.73
C ALA A 111 -12.38 5.70 -6.95
N CYS A 112 -12.07 6.77 -6.20
CA CYS A 112 -13.08 7.59 -5.52
C CYS A 112 -14.07 8.18 -6.53
N GLU A 113 -13.59 8.74 -7.65
CA GLU A 113 -14.46 9.32 -8.69
C GLU A 113 -15.43 8.28 -9.27
N GLN A 114 -14.97 7.03 -9.48
CA GLN A 114 -15.81 5.94 -9.96
C GLN A 114 -16.92 5.58 -8.97
N VAL A 115 -16.58 5.43 -7.68
CA VAL A 115 -17.56 5.10 -6.63
C VAL A 115 -18.53 6.25 -6.41
N ILE A 116 -18.05 7.51 -6.36
CA ILE A 116 -18.90 8.70 -6.24
C ILE A 116 -19.87 8.79 -7.41
N GLN A 117 -19.41 8.54 -8.64
CA GLN A 117 -20.28 8.55 -9.81
C GLN A 117 -21.39 7.49 -9.70
N GLN A 118 -21.06 6.29 -9.23
CA GLN A 118 -22.05 5.24 -9.05
C GLN A 118 -23.07 5.59 -7.95
N ILE A 119 -22.60 6.07 -6.79
CA ILE A 119 -23.48 6.53 -5.70
C ILE A 119 -24.43 7.63 -6.21
N TRP A 120 -23.88 8.59 -6.96
CA TRP A 120 -24.62 9.70 -7.54
C TRP A 120 -25.75 9.24 -8.45
N ASP A 121 -25.46 8.33 -9.37
CA ASP A 121 -26.43 7.85 -10.35
C ASP A 121 -27.51 6.97 -9.71
N GLU A 122 -27.12 6.11 -8.78
CA GLU A 122 -28.02 5.12 -8.18
C GLU A 122 -28.88 5.68 -7.04
N PHE A 123 -28.31 6.47 -6.14
CA PHE A 123 -29.01 6.90 -4.93
C PHE A 123 -29.54 8.33 -5.02
N LEU A 124 -28.76 9.27 -5.57
CA LEU A 124 -29.20 10.67 -5.66
C LEU A 124 -30.10 10.93 -6.88
N ILE A 125 -29.72 10.42 -8.06
CA ILE A 125 -30.51 10.57 -9.30
C ILE A 125 -31.60 9.49 -9.42
N GLY A 126 -31.37 8.32 -8.82
CA GLY A 126 -32.31 7.19 -8.85
C GLY A 126 -33.57 7.44 -8.04
N GLU A 127 -33.51 8.25 -6.98
CA GLU A 127 -34.65 8.45 -6.07
C GLU A 127 -35.25 9.86 -6.11
N ILE A 128 -36.53 9.95 -6.43
CA ILE A 128 -37.28 11.22 -6.56
C ILE A 128 -37.28 12.07 -5.30
N LYS A 129 -37.15 11.44 -4.13
CA LYS A 129 -37.09 12.14 -2.84
C LYS A 129 -35.91 13.12 -2.75
N PHE A 130 -34.81 12.86 -3.47
CA PHE A 130 -33.62 13.72 -3.43
C PHE A 130 -33.63 14.80 -4.51
N TYR A 131 -34.11 14.51 -5.72
CA TYR A 131 -34.11 15.49 -6.81
C TYR A 131 -35.42 16.29 -6.95
N GLY A 132 -36.54 15.80 -6.39
CA GLY A 132 -37.84 16.46 -6.33
C GLY A 132 -38.60 16.60 -7.66
N THR A 133 -37.96 17.13 -8.71
CA THR A 133 -38.57 17.36 -10.04
C THR A 133 -37.70 16.86 -11.18
N GLU A 134 -38.32 16.43 -12.28
CA GLU A 134 -37.58 15.89 -13.43
C GLU A 134 -36.65 16.94 -14.08
N ASN A 135 -37.03 18.22 -14.07
CA ASN A 135 -36.16 19.31 -14.53
C ASN A 135 -34.90 19.45 -13.67
N ARG A 136 -35.04 19.31 -12.33
CA ARG A 136 -33.88 19.32 -11.42
C ARG A 136 -33.03 18.07 -11.62
N ARG A 137 -33.65 16.90 -11.83
CA ARG A 137 -32.94 15.64 -12.16
C ARG A 137 -32.05 15.78 -13.39
N LYS A 138 -32.56 16.38 -14.47
CA LYS A 138 -31.78 16.65 -15.70
C LYS A 138 -30.56 17.52 -15.44
N ARG A 139 -30.73 18.64 -14.72
CA ARG A 139 -29.59 19.50 -14.34
C ARG A 139 -28.56 18.79 -13.46
N LEU A 140 -29.02 17.96 -12.52
CA LEU A 140 -28.12 17.18 -11.66
C LEU A 140 -27.34 16.14 -12.47
N LYS A 141 -27.96 15.47 -13.44
CA LYS A 141 -27.28 14.55 -14.38
C LYS A 141 -26.17 15.23 -15.19
N GLU A 142 -26.35 16.50 -15.54
CA GLU A 142 -25.35 17.27 -16.31
C GLU A 142 -24.14 17.70 -15.46
N THR A 143 -24.16 17.49 -14.14
CA THR A 143 -23.04 17.85 -13.26
C THR A 143 -21.84 16.95 -13.52
N ARG A 144 -20.77 17.52 -14.09
CA ARG A 144 -19.53 16.78 -14.40
C ARG A 144 -18.53 16.79 -13.24
N ASN A 145 -18.44 17.91 -12.53
CA ASN A 145 -17.43 18.10 -11.49
C ASN A 145 -17.77 17.29 -10.23
N VAL A 146 -16.75 16.65 -9.65
CA VAL A 146 -16.89 15.81 -8.46
C VAL A 146 -17.11 16.65 -7.20
N ALA A 147 -16.57 17.87 -7.12
CA ALA A 147 -16.73 18.72 -5.95
C ALA A 147 -18.21 19.04 -5.62
N PRO A 148 -19.03 19.55 -6.56
CA PRO A 148 -20.47 19.73 -6.32
C PRO A 148 -21.19 18.42 -6.00
N LYS A 149 -20.76 17.29 -6.57
CA LYS A 149 -21.36 15.99 -6.27
C LYS A 149 -21.15 15.59 -4.81
N LEU A 150 -19.91 15.67 -4.34
CA LEU A 150 -19.56 15.34 -2.95
C LEU A 150 -20.34 16.20 -1.96
N GLU A 151 -20.39 17.50 -2.18
CA GLU A 151 -21.12 18.43 -1.31
C GLU A 151 -22.62 18.09 -1.25
N LEU A 152 -23.24 17.83 -2.40
CA LEU A 152 -24.66 17.48 -2.45
C LEU A 152 -24.96 16.10 -1.86
N LEU A 153 -24.07 15.12 -2.03
CA LEU A 153 -24.21 13.80 -1.40
C LEU A 153 -24.16 13.90 0.13
N ALA A 154 -23.25 14.73 0.67
CA ALA A 154 -23.12 14.96 2.10
C ALA A 154 -24.35 15.71 2.67
N LEU A 155 -24.81 16.76 1.98
CA LEU A 155 -26.01 17.50 2.35
C LEU A 155 -27.28 16.62 2.31
N ALA A 156 -27.36 15.70 1.35
CA ALA A 156 -28.44 14.72 1.24
C ALA A 156 -28.33 13.58 2.27
N LYS A 157 -27.25 13.55 3.09
CA LYS A 157 -26.96 12.49 4.05
C LYS A 157 -26.88 11.09 3.42
N ILE A 158 -26.45 11.04 2.15
CA ILE A 158 -26.14 9.79 1.44
C ILE A 158 -24.74 9.32 1.82
N ILE A 159 -23.81 10.25 2.01
CA ILE A 159 -22.48 10.01 2.59
C ILE A 159 -22.39 10.74 3.94
N SER A 160 -21.54 10.24 4.83
CA SER A 160 -21.28 10.86 6.13
C SER A 160 -20.39 12.10 6.01
N GLU A 161 -20.40 12.92 7.07
CA GLU A 161 -19.53 14.10 7.15
C GLU A 161 -18.05 13.72 7.21
N ASP A 162 -17.69 12.64 7.91
CA ASP A 162 -16.29 12.14 7.99
C ASP A 162 -15.77 11.76 6.59
N THR A 163 -16.58 11.02 5.81
CA THR A 163 -16.23 10.69 4.42
C THR A 163 -16.04 11.94 3.57
N TYR A 164 -16.90 12.94 3.72
CA TYR A 164 -16.78 14.21 3.00
C TYR A 164 -15.51 14.98 3.37
N GLU A 165 -15.22 15.14 4.66
CA GLU A 165 -14.04 15.86 5.15
C GLU A 165 -12.74 15.18 4.71
N THR A 166 -12.65 13.85 4.86
CA THR A 166 -11.52 13.05 4.38
C THR A 166 -11.30 13.22 2.87
N LEU A 167 -12.36 13.16 2.06
CA LEU A 167 -12.26 13.35 0.61
C LEU A 167 -11.97 14.80 0.21
N ALA A 168 -12.38 15.78 1.00
CA ALA A 168 -12.07 17.18 0.76
C ALA A 168 -10.56 17.45 0.85
N VAL A 169 -9.88 16.83 1.82
CA VAL A 169 -8.41 16.86 1.95
C VAL A 169 -7.76 16.24 0.71
N ALA A 170 -8.16 15.03 0.33
CA ALA A 170 -7.63 14.33 -0.83
C ALA A 170 -7.83 15.12 -2.14
N ARG A 171 -9.04 15.69 -2.35
CA ARG A 171 -9.36 16.51 -3.52
C ARG A 171 -8.48 17.74 -3.61
N LYS A 172 -8.26 18.44 -2.49
CA LYS A 172 -7.40 19.64 -2.44
C LYS A 172 -5.97 19.28 -2.81
N ALA A 173 -5.44 18.18 -2.25
CA ALA A 173 -4.11 17.69 -2.58
C ALA A 173 -3.99 17.31 -4.07
N ARG A 174 -4.96 16.57 -4.61
CA ARG A 174 -4.99 16.16 -6.02
C ARG A 174 -5.02 17.37 -6.95
N ASN A 175 -5.85 18.36 -6.66
CA ASN A 175 -5.94 19.57 -7.48
C ASN A 175 -4.65 20.40 -7.42
N ASN A 176 -4.04 20.53 -6.24
CA ASN A 176 -2.74 21.19 -6.11
C ASN A 176 -1.65 20.46 -6.90
N PHE A 177 -1.61 19.13 -6.82
CA PHE A 177 -0.66 18.32 -7.59
C PHE A 177 -0.90 18.47 -9.10
N ALA A 178 -2.12 18.26 -9.58
CA ALA A 178 -2.45 18.26 -11.01
C ALA A 178 -2.30 19.65 -11.68
N HIS A 179 -2.61 20.74 -10.97
CA HIS A 179 -2.60 22.08 -11.56
C HIS A 179 -1.34 22.89 -11.25
N LYS A 180 -0.65 22.60 -10.14
CA LYS A 180 0.51 23.39 -9.68
C LYS A 180 1.79 22.57 -9.55
N GLY A 181 1.73 21.26 -9.80
CA GLY A 181 2.86 20.35 -9.54
C GLY A 181 3.22 20.26 -8.04
N GLY A 182 2.29 20.59 -7.15
CA GLY A 182 2.55 20.66 -5.71
C GLY A 182 2.92 19.30 -5.10
N ALA A 183 3.70 19.30 -4.03
CA ALA A 183 4.05 18.08 -3.31
C ALA A 183 2.82 17.38 -2.73
N VAL A 184 2.82 16.04 -2.78
CA VAL A 184 1.79 15.20 -2.17
C VAL A 184 2.33 14.63 -0.87
N THR A 185 1.74 15.02 0.25
CA THR A 185 2.13 14.51 1.56
C THR A 185 1.55 13.11 1.78
N PHE A 186 2.22 12.33 2.61
CA PHE A 186 1.75 11.00 2.98
C PHE A 186 0.34 11.04 3.59
N ASN A 187 0.08 11.94 4.55
CA ASN A 187 -1.27 12.13 5.12
C ASN A 187 -2.34 12.41 4.05
N SER A 188 -2.04 13.22 3.02
CA SER A 188 -3.03 13.48 1.98
C SER A 188 -3.33 12.27 1.08
N ALA A 189 -2.33 11.41 0.87
CA ALA A 189 -2.51 10.15 0.16
C ALA A 189 -3.26 9.12 1.03
N LEU A 190 -2.96 9.08 2.33
CA LEU A 190 -3.67 8.29 3.32
C LEU A 190 -5.15 8.67 3.37
N GLU A 191 -5.48 9.96 3.53
CA GLU A 191 -6.87 10.43 3.52
C GLU A 191 -7.58 10.04 2.22
N CYS A 192 -6.89 10.04 1.09
CA CYS A 192 -7.48 9.57 -0.17
C CYS A 192 -7.87 8.08 -0.12
N VAL A 193 -6.98 7.22 0.36
CA VAL A 193 -7.25 5.77 0.47
C VAL A 193 -8.28 5.48 1.56
N LYS A 194 -8.21 6.18 2.69
CA LYS A 194 -9.20 6.15 3.78
C LYS A 194 -10.59 6.52 3.25
N GLY A 195 -10.69 7.62 2.51
CA GLY A 195 -11.94 8.09 1.92
C GLY A 195 -12.53 7.13 0.88
N LEU A 196 -11.67 6.46 0.10
CA LEU A 196 -12.12 5.40 -0.81
C LEU A 196 -12.74 4.22 -0.06
N ILE A 197 -12.12 3.78 1.04
CA ILE A 197 -12.64 2.70 1.87
C ILE A 197 -13.99 3.10 2.49
N LEU A 198 -14.09 4.32 3.03
CA LEU A 198 -15.34 4.84 3.59
C LEU A 198 -16.46 4.90 2.53
N LEU A 199 -16.17 5.38 1.31
CA LEU A 199 -17.15 5.41 0.22
C LEU A 199 -17.65 4.01 -0.16
N ILE A 200 -16.75 3.03 -0.21
CA ILE A 200 -17.10 1.64 -0.50
C ILE A 200 -18.00 1.08 0.61
N GLN A 201 -17.69 1.39 1.87
CA GLN A 201 -18.49 0.98 3.01
C GLN A 201 -19.89 1.61 2.98
N GLU A 202 -19.99 2.92 2.78
CA GLU A 202 -21.27 3.61 2.68
C GLU A 202 -22.09 3.12 1.49
N PHE A 203 -21.46 2.82 0.34
CA PHE A 203 -22.14 2.18 -0.77
C PHE A 203 -22.69 0.80 -0.39
N ALA A 204 -21.91 -0.02 0.30
CA ALA A 204 -22.34 -1.34 0.76
C ALA A 204 -23.51 -1.24 1.77
N ASP A 205 -23.47 -0.25 2.67
CA ASP A 205 -24.55 0.04 3.62
C ASP A 205 -25.83 0.46 2.90
N LEU A 206 -25.74 1.35 1.91
CA LEU A 206 -26.87 1.78 1.08
C LEU A 206 -27.48 0.62 0.27
N LYS A 207 -26.69 -0.39 -0.07
CA LYS A 207 -27.14 -1.63 -0.72
C LYS A 207 -27.63 -2.70 0.25
N GLY A 208 -27.46 -2.52 1.56
CA GLY A 208 -27.82 -3.52 2.56
C GLY A 208 -26.94 -4.78 2.53
N VAL A 209 -25.71 -4.68 2.00
CA VAL A 209 -24.76 -5.80 1.88
C VAL A 209 -23.52 -5.63 2.76
N SER A 210 -23.55 -4.69 3.70
CA SER A 210 -22.44 -4.35 4.58
C SER A 210 -21.79 -5.58 5.21
N THR A 211 -20.49 -5.77 5.00
CA THR A 211 -19.71 -6.88 5.56
C THR A 211 -18.86 -6.46 6.76
N GLY A 212 -19.01 -5.25 7.29
CA GLY A 212 -18.20 -4.79 8.43
C GLY A 212 -16.75 -4.55 8.03
N THR A 213 -16.52 -3.66 7.07
CA THR A 213 -15.21 -3.27 6.51
C THR A 213 -14.24 -2.60 7.50
N SER A 214 -14.51 -2.63 8.81
CA SER A 214 -13.65 -2.12 9.88
C SER A 214 -12.22 -2.69 9.82
N HIS A 215 -12.05 -3.93 9.39
CA HIS A 215 -10.73 -4.57 9.18
C HIS A 215 -9.87 -3.89 8.11
N LEU A 216 -10.46 -3.12 7.18
CA LEU A 216 -9.70 -2.41 6.14
C LEU A 216 -8.87 -1.26 6.71
N PHE A 217 -9.31 -0.67 7.83
CA PHE A 217 -8.53 0.32 8.56
C PHE A 217 -7.47 -0.35 9.46
N GLU A 218 -7.72 -1.55 9.97
CA GLU A 218 -6.79 -2.30 10.83
C GLU A 218 -5.51 -2.71 10.08
N ILE A 219 -5.64 -3.08 8.81
CA ILE A 219 -4.52 -3.40 7.93
C ILE A 219 -3.50 -2.25 7.85
N TYR A 220 -3.97 -1.01 7.94
CA TYR A 220 -3.13 0.18 7.88
C TYR A 220 -2.50 0.51 9.24
N ASN A 221 -3.32 0.44 10.30
CA ASN A 221 -2.89 0.76 11.66
C ASN A 221 -1.86 -0.22 12.22
N ALA A 222 -1.89 -1.49 11.81
CA ALA A 222 -0.99 -2.51 12.34
C ALA A 222 0.48 -2.33 11.89
N SER A 223 0.74 -1.83 10.67
CA SER A 223 2.11 -1.55 10.23
C SER A 223 2.57 -0.16 10.63
N GLU A 224 1.74 0.86 10.44
CA GLU A 224 2.16 2.24 10.70
C GLU A 224 2.33 2.56 12.17
N LYS A 225 1.49 2.02 13.05
CA LYS A 225 1.60 2.35 14.48
C LYS A 225 2.83 1.69 15.10
N GLU A 226 3.09 0.42 14.77
CA GLU A 226 4.32 -0.26 15.19
C GLU A 226 5.57 0.35 14.55
N ASP A 227 5.55 0.64 13.24
CA ASP A 227 6.71 1.19 12.54
C ASP A 227 6.95 2.66 12.90
N ALA A 228 5.93 3.48 13.14
CA ALA A 228 6.08 4.86 13.59
C ALA A 228 6.52 4.95 15.06
N GLU A 229 6.00 4.10 15.95
CA GLU A 229 6.49 3.99 17.33
C GLU A 229 7.96 3.53 17.34
N ARG A 230 8.35 2.59 16.47
CA ARG A 230 9.75 2.13 16.32
C ARG A 230 10.66 3.12 15.60
N SER A 231 10.16 3.92 14.66
CA SER A 231 10.94 4.93 13.92
C SER A 231 11.18 6.20 14.73
N GLY A 232 10.29 6.52 15.67
CA GLY A 232 10.46 7.62 16.62
C GLY A 232 11.43 7.30 17.76
N LEU A 233 11.62 6.01 18.05
CA LEU A 233 12.70 5.51 18.88
C LEU A 233 13.96 5.45 18.01
N GLY A 234 14.85 6.44 18.13
CA GLY A 234 16.18 6.33 17.51
C GLY A 234 16.87 5.02 17.90
N ALA A 235 17.98 4.69 17.22
CA ALA A 235 18.80 3.54 17.59
C ALA A 235 19.05 3.55 19.11
N THR A 236 18.46 2.59 19.81
CA THR A 236 18.50 2.53 21.27
C THR A 236 19.80 1.84 21.66
N ASN A 237 20.57 2.47 22.55
CA ASN A 237 21.79 1.84 23.09
C ASN A 237 21.43 0.50 23.74
N ALA A 238 22.29 -0.50 23.56
CA ALA A 238 22.09 -1.87 24.07
C ALA A 238 21.77 -1.94 25.58
N GLU A 239 22.29 -0.98 26.34
CA GLU A 239 22.10 -0.80 27.78
C GLU A 239 20.68 -0.36 28.18
N ASN A 240 19.92 0.20 27.24
CA ASN A 240 18.53 0.64 27.45
C ASN A 240 17.51 -0.39 26.93
N ILE A 241 17.97 -1.54 26.43
CA ILE A 241 17.11 -2.62 25.96
C ILE A 241 16.80 -3.55 27.13
N ASP A 242 15.52 -3.79 27.37
CA ASP A 242 15.08 -4.86 28.26
C ASP A 242 15.29 -6.22 27.58
N TRP A 243 16.44 -6.84 27.87
CA TRP A 243 16.87 -8.10 27.26
C TRP A 243 15.96 -9.29 27.59
N GLU A 244 15.16 -9.22 28.65
CA GLU A 244 14.19 -10.27 28.98
C GLU A 244 13.06 -10.35 27.94
N ASN A 245 12.78 -9.24 27.25
CA ASN A 245 11.75 -9.15 26.21
C ASN A 245 12.28 -9.39 24.78
N VAL A 246 13.59 -9.60 24.62
CA VAL A 246 14.22 -9.87 23.32
C VAL A 246 14.05 -11.35 22.96
N LYS A 247 13.15 -11.64 22.03
CA LYS A 247 12.91 -13.02 21.55
C LYS A 247 13.99 -13.51 20.58
N TYR A 248 14.52 -12.62 19.75
CA TYR A 248 15.50 -12.92 18.71
C TYR A 248 16.49 -11.78 18.57
N TRP A 249 17.77 -12.09 18.45
CA TRP A 249 18.83 -11.14 18.16
C TRP A 249 19.91 -11.81 17.33
N ARG A 250 20.69 -11.01 16.58
CA ARG A 250 21.84 -11.49 15.82
C ARG A 250 22.90 -10.40 15.80
N GLU A 251 24.16 -10.79 15.93
CA GLU A 251 25.28 -9.86 15.69
C GLU A 251 25.27 -9.44 14.21
N MET A 252 25.55 -8.16 13.95
CA MET A 252 25.68 -7.70 12.57
C MET A 252 26.85 -8.42 11.90
N TYR A 253 26.67 -8.73 10.62
CA TYR A 253 27.73 -9.33 9.83
C TYR A 253 28.90 -8.33 9.75
N LYS A 254 30.07 -8.74 10.26
CA LYS A 254 31.26 -7.90 10.28
C LYS A 254 31.81 -7.77 8.87
N ILE A 255 32.28 -6.60 8.49
CA ILE A 255 32.89 -6.34 7.19
C ILE A 255 34.35 -5.90 7.34
N PRO A 256 35.21 -6.11 6.32
CA PRO A 256 36.56 -5.58 6.30
C PRO A 256 36.61 -4.09 6.65
N GLY A 257 37.37 -3.77 7.71
CA GLY A 257 37.47 -2.41 8.24
C GLY A 257 36.72 -2.17 9.56
N ASP A 258 35.82 -3.06 9.96
CA ASP A 258 35.17 -2.98 11.28
C ASP A 258 36.19 -3.19 12.41
N GLU A 259 35.96 -2.54 13.56
CA GLU A 259 36.84 -2.65 14.74
C GLU A 259 37.04 -4.10 15.22
N ARG A 260 36.04 -4.96 14.98
CA ARG A 260 36.04 -6.37 15.38
C ARG A 260 36.28 -7.33 14.20
N TRP A 261 36.69 -6.82 13.04
CA TRP A 261 37.02 -7.64 11.87
C TRP A 261 38.26 -8.49 12.14
N GLU A 262 38.11 -9.80 11.96
CA GLU A 262 39.19 -10.78 12.11
C GLU A 262 39.41 -11.45 10.74
N GLY A 263 40.30 -10.87 9.93
CA GLY A 263 40.58 -11.35 8.58
C GLY A 263 41.45 -10.37 7.79
N ASP A 264 41.85 -10.79 6.59
CA ASP A 264 42.49 -9.88 5.64
C ASP A 264 41.48 -8.80 5.23
N LYS A 265 41.93 -7.54 5.16
CA LYS A 265 41.08 -6.42 4.74
C LYS A 265 40.80 -6.43 3.24
N SER A 266 41.62 -7.15 2.48
CA SER A 266 41.47 -7.33 1.02
C SER A 266 40.46 -8.43 0.65
N LEU A 267 39.91 -9.16 1.62
CA LEU A 267 39.07 -10.34 1.35
C LEU A 267 37.78 -10.33 2.18
N LEU A 268 36.65 -10.63 1.53
CA LEU A 268 35.36 -10.87 2.18
C LEU A 268 34.75 -12.18 1.66
N ASP A 269 34.56 -13.18 2.53
CA ASP A 269 34.03 -14.50 2.14
C ASP A 269 34.73 -15.15 0.93
N GLY A 270 36.05 -14.94 0.80
CA GLY A 270 36.84 -15.45 -0.32
C GLY A 270 36.73 -14.64 -1.61
N ILE A 271 36.05 -13.49 -1.57
CA ILE A 271 35.98 -12.50 -2.64
C ILE A 271 37.06 -11.45 -2.39
N GLU A 272 37.93 -11.24 -3.37
CA GLU A 272 38.94 -10.19 -3.35
C GLU A 272 38.27 -8.82 -3.57
N LEU A 273 38.50 -7.90 -2.64
CA LEU A 273 37.97 -6.55 -2.66
C LEU A 273 38.93 -5.65 -3.45
N MET A 274 38.43 -5.00 -4.50
CA MET A 274 39.21 -3.97 -5.20
C MET A 274 39.21 -2.68 -4.39
N ASP A 275 40.36 -2.04 -4.28
CA ASP A 275 40.48 -0.75 -3.59
C ASP A 275 39.78 0.34 -4.41
N ALA A 276 38.89 1.11 -3.78
CA ALA A 276 38.07 2.10 -4.49
C ALA A 276 38.89 3.27 -5.06
N THR A 277 40.16 3.38 -4.68
CA THR A 277 41.13 4.38 -5.12
C THR A 277 41.96 3.96 -6.33
N GLU A 278 41.99 2.67 -6.70
CA GLU A 278 42.81 2.19 -7.82
C GLU A 278 42.21 2.50 -9.21
N ASP A 279 40.94 2.92 -9.29
CA ASP A 279 40.27 3.30 -10.55
C ASP A 279 40.52 4.76 -10.98
N GLU A 280 41.13 5.61 -10.16
CA GLU A 280 41.45 7.01 -10.55
C GLU A 280 42.78 7.14 -11.31
N ASP A 281 43.70 6.17 -11.21
CA ASP A 281 45.02 6.24 -11.87
C ASP A 281 45.09 5.51 -13.23
N GLY A 282 43.99 4.90 -13.69
CA GLY A 282 43.93 4.12 -14.94
C GLY A 282 43.55 4.90 -16.21
N LYS A 283 43.32 6.23 -16.14
CA LYS A 283 42.98 7.07 -17.30
C LYS A 283 43.80 8.35 -17.38
N ALA A 284 45.12 8.22 -17.42
CA ALA A 284 46.01 9.26 -17.93
C ALA A 284 47.34 8.64 -18.44
N ASP A 285 47.29 8.01 -19.61
CA ASP A 285 48.19 8.22 -20.77
C ASP A 285 48.05 7.10 -21.82
#